data_AF-A0A7L3WMX6-F1
#
_entry.id   AF-A0A7L3WMX6-F1
#
_cell.length_a   1.000
_cell.length_b   1.000
_cell.length_c   1.000
_cell.angle_alpha   90.00
_cell.angle_beta   90.00
_cell.angle_gamma   90.00
#
_symmetry.space_group_name_H-M   'P 1'
#
loop_
_entity.id
_entity.type
_entity.pdbx_description
1 polymer ?
#
loop_
_entity_poly.entity_id
_entity_poly.type
_entity_poly.pdbx_seq_one_letter_code
_entity_poly.pdbx_strand_id
1 'polypeptide(L)'
;LCRHNEAYTWTNPTCCVHNVIIGKLWLEQYGMVEIVNHSTGDKCVLNFKPCGLFGKELHRVEGYIQDKNRKKLCVIYGKWTECLWCTDPTTYETYKKNEKRGGEQKKLKPSEDVIKSENDEADDMPEVQDTVQFIPGSKLLWRINCRPPNSSQMYNFTSFAVSLNELEKGMEAILAPTDCRLRPDIRNMENGNMDVASKEKERLEEKQRAARKERAKDEVEWHTRWFHQGTNPYTGTSDWLYSGGYFDRNFSDCPDIY
;
A
#
# COMPACT_ATOMS: atom_id res chain seq x y z
N LEU A 1 -6.74 15.54 11.41
CA LEU A 1 -6.05 16.84 11.28
C LEU A 1 -6.28 17.67 12.55
N CYS A 2 -5.30 17.71 13.46
CA CYS A 2 -5.43 18.41 14.74
C CYS A 2 -5.75 19.90 14.58
N ARG A 3 -5.18 20.55 13.56
CA ARG A 3 -5.43 21.97 13.24
C ARG A 3 -6.91 22.28 12.99
N HIS A 4 -7.64 21.34 12.40
CA HIS A 4 -9.05 21.52 12.01
C HIS A 4 -10.02 20.76 12.91
N ASN A 5 -9.50 20.04 13.91
CA ASN A 5 -10.28 19.10 14.72
C ASN A 5 -11.08 18.10 13.85
N GLU A 6 -10.44 17.57 12.81
CA GLU A 6 -11.04 16.62 11.88
C GLU A 6 -10.41 15.24 12.01
N ALA A 7 -11.20 14.20 11.82
CA ALA A 7 -10.70 12.83 11.73
C ALA A 7 -11.24 12.15 10.48
N TYR A 8 -10.38 11.34 9.86
CA TYR A 8 -10.70 10.59 8.67
C TYR A 8 -10.41 9.12 8.93
N THR A 9 -11.34 8.25 8.56
CA THR A 9 -11.18 6.80 8.68
C THR A 9 -11.45 6.14 7.35
N TRP A 10 -10.67 5.11 7.03
CA TRP A 10 -10.84 4.28 5.86
C TRP A 10 -10.23 2.90 6.11
N THR A 11 -10.51 1.97 5.20
CA THR A 11 -9.79 0.68 5.10
C THR A 11 -9.03 0.67 3.79
N ASN A 12 -7.80 0.15 3.78
CA ASN A 12 -7.00 0.03 2.57
C ASN A 12 -7.63 -0.95 1.56
N PRO A 13 -7.36 -0.80 0.26
CA PRO A 13 -7.83 -1.77 -0.74
C PRO A 13 -7.15 -3.13 -0.52
N THR A 14 -7.75 -4.18 -1.07
CA THR A 14 -7.16 -5.52 -1.09
C THR A 14 -5.93 -5.53 -1.99
N CYS A 15 -4.83 -6.12 -1.51
CA CYS A 15 -3.63 -6.38 -2.31
C CYS A 15 -3.62 -7.85 -2.74
N CYS A 16 -3.41 -8.10 -4.03
CA CYS A 16 -3.31 -9.43 -4.61
C CYS A 16 -1.91 -9.62 -5.20
N VAL A 17 -1.30 -10.76 -4.87
CA VAL A 17 -0.04 -11.22 -5.48
C VAL A 17 -0.42 -12.31 -6.48
N HIS A 18 -0.19 -12.03 -7.75
CA HIS A 18 -0.43 -12.99 -8.82
C HIS A 18 0.82 -13.83 -9.07
N ASN A 19 0.63 -15.02 -9.65
CA ASN A 19 1.72 -15.91 -10.07
C ASN A 19 2.63 -16.42 -8.93
N VAL A 20 2.04 -16.67 -7.74
CA VAL A 20 2.77 -17.09 -6.53
C VAL A 20 3.49 -18.45 -6.69
N ILE A 21 2.98 -19.33 -7.56
CA ILE A 21 3.54 -20.67 -7.78
C ILE A 21 4.43 -20.71 -9.03
N ILE A 22 3.92 -20.25 -10.17
CA ILE A 22 4.58 -20.26 -11.48
C ILE A 22 4.31 -18.92 -12.17
N GLY A 23 5.28 -18.43 -12.95
CA GLY A 23 5.17 -17.19 -13.70
C GLY A 23 5.87 -15.99 -13.05
N LYS A 24 5.75 -14.82 -13.67
CA LYS A 24 6.33 -13.59 -13.13
C LYS A 24 5.42 -12.99 -12.07
N LEU A 25 5.91 -12.87 -10.83
CA LEU A 25 5.18 -12.22 -9.74
C LEU A 25 4.82 -10.77 -10.09
N TRP A 26 3.56 -10.40 -9.85
CA TRP A 26 3.11 -9.03 -9.95
C TRP A 26 2.01 -8.72 -8.93
N LEU A 27 1.82 -7.42 -8.66
CA LEU A 27 0.92 -6.93 -7.64
C LEU A 27 -0.26 -6.20 -8.24
N GLU A 28 -1.43 -6.44 -7.69
CA GLU A 28 -2.64 -5.72 -7.98
C GLU A 28 -3.27 -5.17 -6.70
N GLN A 29 -3.88 -4.00 -6.77
CA GLN A 29 -4.76 -3.50 -5.71
C GLN A 29 -6.16 -3.26 -6.27
N TYR A 30 -7.17 -3.80 -5.59
CA TYR A 30 -8.58 -3.66 -5.97
C TYR A 30 -9.49 -3.53 -4.75
N GLY A 31 -10.72 -3.07 -5.00
CA GLY A 31 -11.76 -2.91 -3.97
C GLY A 31 -12.22 -1.47 -3.80
N MET A 32 -13.24 -1.29 -2.96
CA MET A 32 -13.79 0.01 -2.63
C MET A 32 -13.16 0.52 -1.33
N VAL A 33 -12.64 1.75 -1.37
CA VAL A 33 -12.16 2.50 -0.21
C VAL A 33 -13.14 3.65 0.03
N GLU A 34 -13.80 3.65 1.19
CA GLU A 34 -14.59 4.79 1.67
C GLU A 34 -13.80 5.52 2.76
N ILE A 35 -13.50 6.80 2.51
CA ILE A 35 -12.88 7.70 3.47
C ILE A 35 -13.97 8.61 4.02
N VAL A 36 -14.18 8.60 5.32
CA VAL A 36 -15.23 9.38 6.00
C VAL A 36 -14.60 10.49 6.83
N ASN A 37 -15.01 11.75 6.61
CA ASN A 37 -14.72 12.86 7.54
C ASN A 37 -15.78 12.87 8.65
N HIS A 38 -15.35 12.58 9.89
CA HIS A 38 -16.26 12.49 11.05
C HIS A 38 -16.75 13.85 11.54
N SER A 39 -16.10 14.95 11.16
CA SER A 39 -16.48 16.30 11.60
C SER A 39 -17.47 16.97 10.65
N THR A 40 -17.35 16.76 9.34
CA THR A 40 -18.22 17.38 8.33
C THR A 40 -19.29 16.44 7.77
N GLY A 41 -19.07 15.13 7.86
CA GLY A 41 -19.89 14.11 7.20
C GLY A 41 -19.59 13.93 5.71
N ASP A 42 -18.58 14.62 5.17
CA ASP A 42 -18.13 14.41 3.80
C ASP A 42 -17.53 13.01 3.62
N LYS A 43 -17.72 12.44 2.43
CA LYS A 43 -17.20 11.11 2.08
C LYS A 43 -16.45 11.15 0.77
N CYS A 44 -15.31 10.47 0.71
CA CYS A 44 -14.61 10.14 -0.52
C CYS A 44 -14.75 8.65 -0.79
N VAL A 45 -15.30 8.28 -1.94
CA VAL A 45 -15.43 6.88 -2.36
C VAL A 45 -14.49 6.64 -3.52
N LEU A 46 -13.50 5.77 -3.35
CA LEU A 46 -12.52 5.39 -4.37
C LEU A 46 -12.70 3.92 -4.73
N ASN A 47 -12.82 3.62 -6.01
CA ASN A 47 -12.89 2.25 -6.53
C ASN A 47 -11.57 1.92 -7.22
N PHE A 48 -10.80 1.04 -6.60
CA PHE A 48 -9.62 0.41 -7.20
C PHE A 48 -10.13 -0.71 -8.11
N LYS A 49 -10.04 -0.49 -9.42
CA LYS A 49 -10.62 -1.39 -10.40
C LYS A 49 -9.75 -2.65 -10.52
N PRO A 50 -10.35 -3.85 -10.49
CA PRO A 50 -9.62 -5.04 -10.88
C PRO A 50 -9.29 -4.97 -12.37
N CYS A 51 -8.18 -5.60 -12.75
CA CYS A 51 -7.59 -5.67 -14.07
C CYS A 51 -8.59 -6.09 -15.15
N GLY A 52 -9.45 -7.06 -14.82
CA GLY A 52 -10.46 -7.62 -15.73
C GLY A 52 -9.85 -8.52 -16.81
N LEU A 53 -10.71 -9.17 -17.61
CA LEU A 53 -10.33 -10.20 -18.60
C LEU A 53 -9.41 -9.73 -19.74
N PHE A 54 -9.23 -8.42 -19.92
CA PHE A 54 -8.43 -7.84 -21.00
C PHE A 54 -7.45 -6.78 -20.52
N GLY A 55 -7.17 -6.76 -19.22
CA GLY A 55 -6.21 -5.82 -18.65
C GLY A 55 -6.69 -4.39 -18.48
N LYS A 56 -7.57 -3.85 -19.35
CA LYS A 56 -7.85 -2.40 -19.54
C LYS A 56 -8.01 -1.52 -18.29
N GLU A 57 -8.41 -2.10 -17.18
CA GLU A 57 -8.67 -1.37 -15.93
C GLU A 57 -7.50 -1.49 -14.93
N LEU A 58 -6.37 -2.09 -15.34
CA LEU A 58 -5.22 -2.35 -14.49
C LEU A 58 -4.73 -1.07 -13.81
N HIS A 59 -4.68 -1.15 -12.48
CA HIS A 59 -4.29 -0.09 -11.56
C HIS A 59 -5.18 1.15 -11.55
N ARG A 60 -6.31 1.14 -12.29
CA ARG A 60 -7.17 2.30 -12.39
C ARG A 60 -7.89 2.55 -11.06
N VAL A 61 -7.95 3.82 -10.68
CA VAL A 61 -8.72 4.28 -9.53
C VAL A 61 -9.73 5.31 -10.03
N GLU A 62 -10.99 5.12 -9.68
CA GLU A 62 -12.07 6.06 -9.98
C GLU A 62 -12.99 6.25 -8.79
N GLY A 63 -13.35 7.49 -8.51
CA GLY A 63 -14.08 7.83 -7.31
C GLY A 63 -14.64 9.23 -7.32
N TYR A 64 -15.21 9.63 -6.20
CA TYR A 64 -15.79 10.96 -6.04
C TYR A 64 -15.80 11.37 -4.58
N ILE A 65 -15.81 12.68 -4.36
CA ILE A 65 -16.10 13.26 -3.04
C ILE A 65 -17.56 13.72 -3.06
N GLN A 66 -18.29 13.44 -1.98
CA GLN A 66 -19.64 13.93 -1.77
C GLN A 66 -19.77 14.58 -0.39
N ASP A 67 -20.69 15.54 -0.29
CA ASP A 67 -21.07 16.12 1.00
C ASP A 67 -21.99 15.19 1.81
N LYS A 68 -22.32 15.60 3.04
CA LYS A 68 -23.28 14.90 3.91
C LYS A 68 -24.67 14.71 3.29
N ASN A 69 -25.04 15.54 2.30
CA ASN A 69 -26.31 15.46 1.58
C ASN A 69 -26.21 14.56 0.33
N ARG A 70 -25.10 13.83 0.16
CA ARG A 70 -24.80 12.97 -0.99
C ARG A 70 -24.69 13.74 -2.32
N LYS A 71 -24.47 15.06 -2.27
CA LYS A 71 -24.16 15.83 -3.46
C LYS A 71 -22.70 15.60 -3.83
N LYS A 72 -22.45 15.07 -5.03
CA LYS A 72 -21.10 14.93 -5.58
C LYS A 72 -20.47 16.31 -5.78
N LEU A 73 -19.32 16.52 -5.13
CA LEU A 73 -18.55 17.76 -5.19
C LEU A 73 -17.49 17.69 -6.28
N CYS A 74 -16.79 16.56 -6.39
CA CYS A 74 -15.79 16.33 -7.43
C CYS A 74 -15.64 14.84 -7.74
N VAL A 75 -15.00 14.55 -8.88
CA VAL A 75 -14.62 13.21 -9.31
C VAL A 75 -13.11 13.08 -9.25
N ILE A 76 -12.64 11.99 -8.67
CA ILE A 76 -11.23 11.61 -8.60
C ILE A 76 -11.00 10.46 -9.58
N TYR A 77 -9.93 10.55 -10.38
CA TYR A 77 -9.59 9.50 -11.32
C TYR A 77 -8.07 9.41 -11.52
N GLY A 78 -7.58 8.22 -11.88
CA GLY A 78 -6.17 8.03 -12.20
C GLY A 78 -5.74 6.57 -12.15
N LYS A 79 -4.45 6.35 -11.90
CA LYS A 79 -3.85 5.04 -11.65
C LYS A 79 -3.00 5.13 -10.41
N TRP A 80 -3.16 4.20 -9.47
CA TRP A 80 -2.42 4.23 -8.19
C TRP A 80 -0.91 4.01 -8.37
N THR A 81 -0.47 3.53 -9.53
CA THR A 81 0.94 3.43 -9.92
C THR A 81 1.52 4.66 -10.61
N GLU A 82 0.70 5.69 -10.90
CA GLU A 82 1.12 6.85 -11.71
C GLU A 82 0.73 8.18 -11.07
N CYS A 83 -0.57 8.48 -11.00
CA CYS A 83 -1.09 9.78 -10.55
C CYS A 83 -2.59 9.73 -10.25
N LEU A 84 -3.07 10.73 -9.51
CA LEU A 84 -4.47 11.00 -9.24
C LEU A 84 -4.81 12.45 -9.62
N TRP A 85 -5.94 12.60 -10.31
CA TRP A 85 -6.50 13.86 -10.75
C TRP A 85 -7.88 14.08 -10.14
N CYS A 86 -8.31 15.33 -10.13
CA CYS A 86 -9.63 15.75 -9.69
C CYS A 86 -10.26 16.66 -10.72
N THR A 87 -11.54 16.46 -11.01
CA THR A 87 -12.32 17.35 -11.90
C THR A 87 -13.76 17.48 -11.40
N ASP A 88 -14.52 18.43 -11.92
CA ASP A 88 -15.93 18.56 -11.58
C ASP A 88 -16.75 17.39 -12.18
N PRO A 89 -17.87 17.01 -11.55
CA PRO A 89 -18.65 15.87 -12.02
C PRO A 89 -19.22 16.03 -13.44
N THR A 90 -19.53 17.26 -13.88
CA THR A 90 -20.15 17.48 -15.19
C THR A 90 -19.15 17.32 -16.34
N THR A 91 -17.92 17.81 -16.15
CA THR A 91 -16.82 17.63 -17.10
C THR A 91 -16.46 16.15 -17.24
N TYR A 92 -16.38 15.42 -16.13
CA TYR A 92 -16.07 13.99 -16.15
C TYR A 92 -17.12 13.16 -16.91
N GLU A 93 -18.41 13.38 -16.63
CA GLU A 93 -19.50 12.66 -17.31
C GLU A 93 -19.56 12.97 -18.80
N THR A 94 -19.29 14.22 -19.18
CA THR A 94 -19.22 14.63 -20.60
C THR A 94 -18.08 13.91 -21.31
N TYR A 95 -16.90 13.87 -20.69
CA TYR A 95 -15.75 13.15 -21.23
C TYR A 95 -16.03 11.65 -21.39
N LYS A 96 -16.58 10.99 -20.37
CA LYS A 96 -16.95 9.57 -20.41
C LYS A 96 -17.97 9.24 -21.50
N LYS A 97 -18.96 10.11 -21.73
CA LYS A 97 -19.93 9.94 -22.83
C LYS A 97 -19.27 10.04 -24.20
N ASN A 98 -18.32 10.96 -24.37
CA ASN A 98 -17.59 11.12 -25.62
C ASN A 98 -16.66 9.94 -25.89
N GLU A 99 -15.96 9.41 -24.88
CA GLU A 99 -15.16 8.18 -25.03
C GLU A 99 -16.02 7.00 -25.49
N LYS A 100 -17.21 6.80 -24.91
CA LYS A 100 -18.12 5.73 -25.33
C LYS A 100 -18.59 5.88 -26.78
N ARG A 101 -18.85 7.11 -27.24
CA ARG A 101 -19.26 7.39 -28.63
C ARG A 101 -18.10 7.26 -29.63
N GLY A 102 -16.89 7.65 -29.24
CA GLY A 102 -15.69 7.53 -30.08
C GLY A 102 -15.15 6.10 -30.18
N GLY A 103 -15.41 5.27 -29.16
CA GLY A 103 -15.00 3.85 -29.13
C GLY A 103 -15.70 2.95 -30.16
N GLU A 104 -16.82 3.39 -30.73
CA GLU A 104 -17.54 2.61 -31.77
C GLU A 104 -16.90 2.74 -33.17
N GLN A 105 -15.98 3.68 -33.42
CA GLN A 105 -15.42 3.95 -34.76
C GLN A 105 -13.97 3.50 -35.01
N LYS A 106 -13.33 2.77 -34.09
CA LYS A 106 -12.03 2.10 -34.35
C LYS A 106 -12.08 0.62 -34.02
N LYS A 107 -12.73 -0.17 -34.87
CA LYS A 107 -12.42 -1.60 -35.04
C LYS A 107 -11.65 -1.79 -36.34
N LEU A 108 -10.33 -1.63 -36.27
CA LEU A 108 -9.44 -2.26 -37.25
C LEU A 108 -9.01 -3.59 -36.63
N LYS A 109 -9.34 -4.68 -37.31
CA LYS A 109 -8.87 -6.03 -36.97
C LYS A 109 -7.34 -6.05 -37.05
N PRO A 110 -6.61 -6.58 -36.06
CA PRO A 110 -5.26 -7.06 -36.28
C PRO A 110 -5.34 -8.26 -37.24
N SER A 111 -4.50 -8.26 -38.27
CA SER A 111 -4.29 -9.39 -39.16
C SER A 111 -3.73 -10.58 -38.39
N GLU A 112 -4.30 -11.76 -38.65
CA GLU A 112 -3.77 -13.06 -38.22
C GLU A 112 -2.35 -13.25 -38.78
N ASP A 113 -1.40 -13.60 -37.90
CA ASP A 113 -0.38 -14.65 -38.09
C ASP A 113 0.71 -14.54 -37.02
N VAL A 114 0.38 -14.93 -35.79
CA VAL A 114 1.33 -15.64 -34.90
C VAL A 114 0.50 -16.62 -34.09
N ILE A 115 0.58 -17.90 -34.41
CA ILE A 115 0.09 -18.97 -33.54
C ILE A 115 0.98 -18.95 -32.29
N LYS A 116 0.49 -18.34 -31.21
CA LYS A 116 0.97 -18.58 -29.84
C LYS A 116 0.03 -19.58 -29.19
N SER A 117 0.61 -20.57 -28.51
CA SER A 117 -0.06 -21.60 -27.73
C SER A 117 -1.05 -20.97 -26.74
N GLU A 118 -2.32 -21.41 -26.78
CA GLU A 118 -3.43 -20.91 -25.94
C GLU A 118 -3.21 -21.10 -24.42
N ASN A 119 -2.13 -21.77 -24.00
CA ASN A 119 -1.83 -22.07 -22.60
C ASN A 119 -0.84 -21.11 -21.94
N ASP A 120 -0.22 -20.17 -22.67
CA ASP A 120 0.85 -19.31 -22.12
C ASP A 120 0.41 -17.84 -21.88
N GLU A 121 -0.77 -17.41 -22.33
CA GLU A 121 -1.19 -15.99 -22.21
C GLU A 121 -1.84 -15.63 -20.86
N ALA A 122 -2.20 -16.61 -20.03
CA ALA A 122 -2.84 -16.35 -18.74
C ALA A 122 -1.86 -16.02 -17.61
N ASP A 123 -0.56 -16.27 -17.81
CA ASP A 123 0.47 -16.22 -16.76
C ASP A 123 1.38 -14.98 -16.83
N ASP A 124 1.21 -14.11 -17.83
CA ASP A 124 1.99 -12.87 -17.94
C ASP A 124 1.19 -11.63 -17.54
N MET A 125 1.85 -10.70 -16.83
CA MET A 125 1.28 -9.40 -16.51
C MET A 125 0.83 -8.72 -17.82
N PRO A 126 -0.40 -8.18 -17.91
CA PRO A 126 -0.87 -7.52 -19.12
C PRO A 126 0.13 -6.46 -19.58
N GLU A 127 0.40 -6.40 -20.89
CA GLU A 127 1.34 -5.42 -21.46
C GLU A 127 1.00 -3.99 -21.01
N VAL A 128 2.04 -3.15 -20.88
CA VAL A 128 1.97 -1.78 -20.36
C VAL A 128 0.84 -1.01 -21.04
N GLN A 129 -0.24 -0.79 -20.28
CA GLN A 129 -1.40 -0.07 -20.77
C GLN A 129 -1.16 1.43 -20.78
N ASP A 130 -1.84 2.09 -21.72
CA ASP A 130 -1.88 3.55 -21.88
C ASP A 130 -1.95 4.26 -20.54
N THR A 131 -1.06 5.24 -20.36
CA THR A 131 -1.06 6.15 -19.20
C THR A 131 -2.44 6.80 -19.01
N VAL A 132 -2.75 7.23 -17.79
CA VAL A 132 -4.03 7.91 -17.49
C VAL A 132 -4.28 9.05 -18.49
N GLN A 133 -5.39 8.98 -19.23
CA GLN A 133 -5.78 10.07 -20.12
C GLN A 133 -6.17 11.32 -19.31
N PHE A 134 -5.56 12.45 -19.65
CA PHE A 134 -5.83 13.72 -19.02
C PHE A 134 -7.15 14.31 -19.54
N ILE A 135 -8.05 14.68 -18.61
CA ILE A 135 -9.29 15.39 -18.92
C ILE A 135 -9.01 16.89 -18.77
N PRO A 136 -9.14 17.72 -19.83
CA PRO A 136 -8.91 19.15 -19.75
C PRO A 136 -9.68 19.81 -18.61
N GLY A 137 -9.02 20.73 -17.89
CA GLY A 137 -9.57 21.39 -16.70
C GLY A 137 -9.36 20.62 -15.38
N SER A 138 -8.83 19.40 -15.42
CA SER A 138 -8.54 18.65 -14.19
C SER A 138 -7.36 19.21 -13.41
N LYS A 139 -7.45 19.12 -12.08
CA LYS A 139 -6.40 19.48 -11.13
C LYS A 139 -5.62 18.24 -10.70
N LEU A 140 -4.28 18.31 -10.74
CA LEU A 140 -3.42 17.26 -10.23
C LEU A 140 -3.51 17.20 -8.70
N LEU A 141 -3.81 16.04 -8.13
CA LEU A 141 -3.80 15.80 -6.69
C LEU A 141 -2.48 15.18 -6.22
N TRP A 142 -2.02 14.16 -6.95
CA TRP A 142 -0.86 13.37 -6.57
C TRP A 142 -0.21 12.77 -7.82
N ARG A 143 1.11 12.59 -7.78
CA ARG A 143 1.90 11.87 -8.77
C ARG A 143 2.97 11.07 -8.04
N ILE A 144 3.21 9.84 -8.49
CA ILE A 144 4.26 8.98 -7.95
C ILE A 144 5.64 9.60 -8.19
N ASN A 145 6.53 9.47 -7.22
CA ASN A 145 7.94 9.83 -7.40
C ASN A 145 8.61 8.79 -8.29
N CYS A 146 9.49 9.24 -9.18
CA CYS A 146 10.31 8.34 -9.99
C CYS A 146 11.19 7.46 -9.09
N ARG A 147 11.28 6.17 -9.43
CA ARG A 147 12.21 5.26 -8.77
C ARG A 147 13.66 5.62 -9.12
N PRO A 148 14.62 5.38 -8.21
CA PRO A 148 16.01 5.61 -8.52
C PRO A 148 16.50 4.67 -9.65
N PRO A 149 17.53 5.05 -10.43
CA PRO A 149 17.97 4.26 -11.59
C PRO A 149 18.38 2.81 -11.26
N ASN A 150 18.90 2.57 -10.05
CA ASN A 150 19.32 1.25 -9.56
C ASN A 150 18.19 0.47 -8.86
N SER A 151 16.95 0.96 -8.88
CA SER A 151 15.82 0.35 -8.17
C SER A 151 15.61 -1.12 -8.56
N SER A 152 15.73 -1.48 -9.85
CA SER A 152 15.55 -2.86 -10.33
C SER A 152 16.62 -3.83 -9.79
N GLN A 153 17.78 -3.33 -9.39
CA GLN A 153 18.85 -4.11 -8.78
C GLN A 153 18.69 -4.19 -7.25
N MET A 154 17.88 -3.30 -6.66
CA MET A 154 17.68 -3.14 -5.22
C MET A 154 16.22 -3.40 -4.85
N TYR A 155 15.73 -4.60 -5.16
CA TYR A 155 14.38 -5.07 -4.81
C TYR A 155 13.22 -4.17 -5.27
N ASN A 156 13.42 -3.37 -6.32
CA ASN A 156 12.46 -2.37 -6.81
C ASN A 156 12.07 -1.29 -5.78
N PHE A 157 12.95 -1.00 -4.82
CA PHE A 157 12.71 0.01 -3.80
C PHE A 157 12.60 1.43 -4.37
N THR A 158 11.74 2.22 -3.72
CA THR A 158 11.71 3.68 -3.88
C THR A 158 12.84 4.31 -3.08
N SER A 159 13.22 5.55 -3.38
CA SER A 159 14.22 6.27 -2.58
C SER A 159 13.82 6.38 -1.10
N PHE A 160 12.52 6.49 -0.82
CA PHE A 160 11.99 6.47 0.54
C PHE A 160 12.18 5.11 1.23
N ALA A 161 11.94 4.00 0.52
CA ALA A 161 12.12 2.67 1.10
C ALA A 161 13.59 2.38 1.44
N VAL A 162 14.52 2.85 0.60
CA VAL A 162 15.97 2.73 0.85
C VAL A 162 16.37 3.44 2.16
N SER A 163 15.77 4.58 2.49
CA SER A 163 16.11 5.31 3.72
C SER A 163 15.50 4.72 5.00
N LEU A 164 14.58 3.75 4.91
CA LEU A 164 13.87 3.24 6.10
C LEU A 164 14.80 2.50 7.07
N ASN A 165 15.74 1.72 6.53
CA ASN A 165 16.61 0.83 7.29
C ASN A 165 18.05 1.37 7.47
N GLU A 166 18.29 2.62 7.06
CA GLU A 166 19.56 3.30 7.31
C GLU A 166 19.78 3.46 8.81
N LEU A 167 21.00 3.14 9.27
CA LEU A 167 21.43 3.25 10.65
C LEU A 167 22.68 4.13 10.71
N GLU A 168 22.46 5.41 11.03
CA GLU A 168 23.54 6.39 11.17
C GLU A 168 24.27 6.21 12.51
N LYS A 169 25.54 6.61 12.55
CA LYS A 169 26.36 6.55 13.76
C LYS A 169 25.71 7.35 14.89
N GLY A 170 25.47 6.71 16.03
CA GLY A 170 24.89 7.33 17.22
C GLY A 170 23.37 7.16 17.32
N MET A 171 22.71 6.64 16.27
CA MET A 171 21.30 6.25 16.38
C MET A 171 21.11 5.12 17.39
N GLU A 172 22.10 4.24 17.55
CA GLU A 172 22.04 3.11 18.48
C GLU A 172 21.84 3.55 19.94
N ALA A 173 22.28 4.78 20.29
CA ALA A 173 22.10 5.33 21.63
C ALA A 173 20.67 5.86 21.91
N ILE A 174 19.87 6.08 20.86
CA ILE A 174 18.53 6.68 20.96
C ILE A 174 17.39 5.75 20.52
N LEU A 175 17.72 4.66 19.82
CA LEU A 175 16.76 3.67 19.36
C LEU A 175 16.37 2.74 20.51
N ALA A 176 15.13 2.26 20.47
CA ALA A 176 14.74 1.14 21.31
C ALA A 176 15.55 -0.10 20.87
N PRO A 177 15.94 -1.00 21.79
CA PRO A 177 16.63 -2.24 21.43
C PRO A 177 15.75 -3.16 20.55
N THR A 178 14.45 -2.88 20.45
CA THR A 178 13.49 -3.55 19.57
C THR A 178 13.33 -2.90 18.20
N ASP A 179 14.04 -1.81 17.89
CA ASP A 179 13.95 -1.17 16.56
C ASP A 179 14.48 -2.12 15.48
N CYS A 180 13.78 -2.21 14.34
CA CYS A 180 14.12 -3.19 13.32
C CYS A 180 15.43 -2.89 12.58
N ARG A 181 15.97 -1.67 12.68
CA ARG A 181 17.31 -1.35 12.13
C ARG A 181 18.44 -2.13 12.77
N LEU A 182 18.21 -2.58 14.01
CA LEU A 182 19.14 -3.38 14.80
C LEU A 182 18.97 -4.89 14.55
N ARG A 183 17.99 -5.30 13.73
CA ARG A 183 17.68 -6.71 13.50
C ARG A 183 18.77 -7.36 12.61
N PRO A 184 19.51 -8.37 13.13
CA PRO A 184 20.76 -8.81 12.50
C PRO A 184 20.57 -9.58 11.18
N ASP A 185 19.48 -10.32 11.01
CA ASP A 185 19.18 -11.03 9.77
C ASP A 185 18.94 -10.06 8.60
N ILE A 186 18.13 -9.01 8.81
CA ILE A 186 17.86 -7.96 7.82
C ILE A 186 19.15 -7.22 7.46
N ARG A 187 19.97 -6.84 8.46
CA ARG A 187 21.23 -6.12 8.20
C ARG A 187 22.21 -6.95 7.39
N ASN A 188 22.34 -8.24 7.70
CA ASN A 188 23.21 -9.12 6.94
C ASN A 188 22.71 -9.34 5.50
N MET A 189 21.41 -9.46 5.30
CA MET A 189 20.82 -9.57 3.96
C MET A 189 21.07 -8.29 3.14
N GLU A 190 20.90 -7.12 3.74
CA GLU A 190 21.15 -5.83 3.10
C GLU A 190 22.62 -5.66 2.69
N ASN A 191 23.55 -6.16 3.50
CA ASN A 191 24.99 -6.16 3.21
C ASN A 191 25.42 -7.27 2.23
N GLY A 192 24.50 -8.10 1.74
CA GLY A 192 24.77 -9.22 0.82
C GLY A 192 25.29 -10.51 1.49
N ASN A 193 25.34 -10.56 2.82
CA ASN A 193 25.80 -11.72 3.60
C ASN A 193 24.67 -12.74 3.79
N MET A 194 24.22 -13.39 2.71
CA MET A 194 23.03 -14.25 2.69
C MET A 194 23.09 -15.45 3.66
N ASP A 195 24.26 -16.06 3.80
CA ASP A 195 24.44 -17.22 4.70
C ASP A 195 24.28 -16.83 6.17
N VAL A 196 24.85 -15.68 6.55
CA VAL A 196 24.74 -15.15 7.92
C VAL A 196 23.30 -14.70 8.19
N ALA A 197 22.68 -14.03 7.21
CA ALA A 197 21.28 -13.62 7.33
C ALA A 197 20.34 -14.80 7.58
N SER A 198 20.54 -15.91 6.87
CA SER A 198 19.73 -17.13 7.03
C SER A 198 19.90 -17.76 8.42
N LYS A 199 21.13 -17.83 8.93
CA LYS A 199 21.41 -18.35 10.29
C LYS A 199 20.82 -17.46 11.38
N GLU A 200 20.99 -16.15 11.26
CA GLU A 200 20.42 -15.19 12.21
C GLU A 200 18.89 -15.23 12.19
N LYS A 201 18.27 -15.38 11.02
CA LYS A 201 16.82 -15.55 10.90
C LYS A 201 16.33 -16.76 11.68
N GLU A 202 16.97 -17.91 11.49
CA GLU A 202 16.63 -19.15 12.21
C GLU A 202 16.78 -18.96 13.72
N ARG A 203 17.90 -18.39 14.18
CA ARG A 203 18.16 -18.10 15.60
C ARG A 203 17.08 -17.19 16.22
N LEU A 204 16.66 -16.14 15.51
CA LEU A 204 15.63 -15.20 15.98
C LEU A 204 14.25 -15.88 16.07
N GLU A 205 13.87 -16.66 15.06
CA GLU A 205 12.59 -17.38 15.05
C GLU A 205 12.54 -18.46 16.14
N GLU A 206 13.65 -19.14 16.40
CA GLU A 206 13.79 -20.10 17.50
C GLU A 206 13.71 -19.42 18.87
N LYS A 207 14.41 -18.30 19.07
CA LYS A 207 14.33 -17.48 20.29
C LYS A 207 12.88 -17.05 20.56
N GLN A 208 12.17 -16.58 19.53
CA GLN A 208 10.77 -16.18 19.64
C GLN A 208 9.85 -17.37 19.99
N ARG A 209 10.05 -18.53 19.35
CA ARG A 209 9.30 -19.76 19.64
C ARG A 209 9.53 -20.25 21.07
N ALA A 210 10.78 -20.26 21.53
CA ALA A 210 11.15 -20.64 22.89
C ALA A 210 10.53 -19.69 23.92
N ALA A 211 10.66 -18.37 23.73
CA ALA A 211 10.07 -17.37 24.63
C ALA A 211 8.54 -17.48 24.70
N ARG A 212 7.86 -17.82 23.59
CA ARG A 212 6.41 -18.09 23.58
C ARG A 212 6.07 -19.35 24.38
N LYS A 213 6.88 -20.40 24.27
CA LYS A 213 6.67 -21.67 25.00
C LYS A 213 6.85 -21.49 26.50
N GLU A 214 7.89 -20.77 26.93
CA GLU A 214 8.11 -20.47 28.36
C GLU A 214 6.98 -19.60 28.92
N ARG A 215 6.56 -18.54 28.23
CA ARG A 215 5.39 -17.73 28.66
C ARG A 215 4.11 -18.56 28.81
N ALA A 216 3.87 -19.50 27.90
CA ALA A 216 2.70 -20.38 27.97
C ALA A 216 2.78 -21.37 29.14
N LYS A 217 4.00 -21.81 29.51
CA LYS A 217 4.24 -22.69 30.66
C LYS A 217 4.07 -21.97 32.00
N ASP A 218 4.49 -20.71 32.05
CA ASP A 218 4.41 -19.86 33.25
C ASP A 218 3.06 -19.13 33.36
N GLU A 219 2.11 -19.41 32.44
CA GLU A 219 0.79 -18.76 32.35
C GLU A 219 0.85 -17.22 32.30
N VAL A 220 1.94 -16.66 31.73
CA VAL A 220 2.14 -15.21 31.60
C VAL A 220 1.61 -14.70 30.27
N GLU A 221 0.65 -13.78 30.33
CA GLU A 221 0.13 -13.09 29.15
C GLU A 221 1.14 -12.09 28.55
N TRP A 222 1.22 -12.07 27.23
CA TRP A 222 2.03 -11.09 26.51
C TRP A 222 1.32 -9.73 26.48
N HIS A 223 2.00 -8.71 26.97
CA HIS A 223 1.53 -7.33 26.94
C HIS A 223 2.33 -6.50 25.94
N THR A 224 1.64 -5.83 25.03
CA THR A 224 2.26 -4.87 24.10
C THR A 224 2.66 -3.61 24.86
N ARG A 225 3.87 -3.11 24.61
CA ARG A 225 4.42 -1.99 25.39
C ARG A 225 3.85 -0.63 24.99
N TRP A 226 3.82 -0.34 23.70
CA TRP A 226 3.53 1.00 23.18
C TRP A 226 2.08 1.20 22.76
N PHE A 227 1.30 0.12 22.75
CA PHE A 227 -0.09 0.11 22.32
C PHE A 227 -0.92 -0.73 23.27
N HIS A 228 -2.21 -0.43 23.36
CA HIS A 228 -3.20 -1.24 24.06
C HIS A 228 -4.44 -1.42 23.20
N GLN A 229 -5.18 -2.51 23.41
CA GLN A 229 -6.48 -2.68 22.76
C GLN A 229 -7.48 -1.70 23.34
N GLY A 230 -8.21 -1.01 22.47
CA GLY A 230 -9.24 -0.06 22.84
C GLY A 230 -10.28 0.08 21.75
N THR A 231 -11.20 1.02 21.93
CA THR A 231 -12.23 1.32 20.93
C THR A 231 -11.84 2.57 20.15
N ASN A 232 -11.84 2.49 18.83
CA ASN A 232 -11.63 3.64 17.98
C ASN A 232 -12.73 4.69 18.23
N PRO A 233 -12.39 5.94 18.58
CA PRO A 233 -13.38 6.93 19.02
C PRO A 233 -14.33 7.40 17.92
N TYR A 234 -14.01 7.13 16.64
CA TYR A 234 -14.80 7.56 15.49
C TYR A 234 -15.63 6.44 14.86
N THR A 235 -15.11 5.21 14.85
CA THR A 235 -15.79 4.06 14.22
C THR A 235 -16.48 3.14 15.23
N GLY A 236 -16.11 3.20 16.51
CA GLY A 236 -16.60 2.27 17.54
C GLY A 236 -16.04 0.85 17.41
N THR A 237 -15.09 0.61 16.50
CA THR A 237 -14.48 -0.72 16.30
C THR A 237 -13.30 -0.95 17.25
N SER A 238 -12.96 -2.20 17.51
CA SER A 238 -11.72 -2.55 18.23
C SER A 238 -10.50 -2.07 17.44
N ASP A 239 -9.52 -1.48 18.13
CA ASP A 239 -8.32 -0.89 17.54
C ASP A 239 -7.14 -0.95 18.53
N TRP A 240 -5.93 -0.72 18.03
CA TRP A 240 -4.71 -0.61 18.85
C TRP A 240 -4.35 0.86 19.04
N LEU A 241 -4.57 1.37 20.25
CA LEU A 241 -4.36 2.78 20.58
C LEU A 241 -2.94 2.98 21.15
N TYR A 242 -2.25 4.02 20.70
CA TYR A 242 -0.93 4.39 21.22
C TYR A 242 -1.03 4.80 22.69
N SER A 243 -0.25 4.15 23.55
CA SER A 243 -0.29 4.35 25.00
C SER A 243 0.52 5.56 25.50
N GLY A 244 1.32 6.19 24.64
CA GLY A 244 2.30 7.19 25.09
C GLY A 244 3.66 6.58 25.47
N GLY A 245 4.59 7.43 25.90
CA GLY A 245 5.86 7.02 26.50
C GLY A 245 6.98 6.59 25.55
N TYR A 246 6.69 6.16 24.31
CA TYR A 246 7.74 5.72 23.38
C TYR A 246 8.78 6.83 23.10
N PHE A 247 8.29 8.05 22.90
CA PHE A 247 9.14 9.19 22.56
C PHE A 247 9.91 9.77 23.76
N ASP A 248 9.63 9.33 24.98
CA ASP A 248 10.36 9.73 26.20
C ASP A 248 11.70 9.00 26.35
N ARG A 249 11.96 8.00 25.48
CA ARG A 249 13.23 7.27 25.36
C ARG A 249 13.66 6.43 26.57
N ASN A 250 12.73 6.12 27.48
CA ASN A 250 12.99 5.15 28.53
C ASN A 250 12.72 3.71 28.03
N PHE A 251 13.77 2.98 27.70
CA PHE A 251 13.70 1.63 27.13
C PHE A 251 14.14 0.51 28.07
N SER A 252 14.29 0.79 29.37
CA SER A 252 14.73 -0.17 30.40
C SER A 252 13.97 -1.51 30.36
N ASP A 253 12.64 -1.48 30.29
CA ASP A 253 11.81 -2.70 30.30
C ASP A 253 11.53 -3.28 28.90
N CYS A 254 12.42 -3.07 27.93
CA CYS A 254 12.16 -3.52 26.54
C CYS A 254 12.42 -5.01 26.43
N PRO A 255 11.60 -5.75 25.66
CA PRO A 255 11.84 -7.17 25.48
C PRO A 255 13.13 -7.39 24.69
N ASP A 256 13.90 -8.38 25.11
CA ASP A 256 15.08 -8.83 24.38
C ASP A 256 14.67 -9.81 23.27
N ILE A 257 14.58 -9.30 22.04
CA ILE A 257 14.07 -10.01 20.87
C ILE A 257 15.13 -10.32 19.81
N TYR A 258 16.36 -9.86 19.99
CA TYR A 258 17.46 -10.09 19.03
C TYR A 258 18.52 -11.05 19.54
#